data_AF-A0A1S2HWJ1-F1
#
_entry.id   AF-A0A1S2HWJ1-F1
#
_cell.length_a   1.000
_cell.length_b   1.000
_cell.length_c   1.000
_cell.angle_alpha   90.00
_cell.angle_beta   90.00
_cell.angle_gamma   90.00
#
_symmetry.space_group_name_H-M   'P 1'
#
loop_
_entity.id
_entity.type
_entity.pdbx_description
1 polymer ?
#
loop_
_entity_poly.entity_id
_entity_poly.type
_entity_poly.pdbx_seq_one_letter_code
_entity_poly.pdbx_strand_id
1 'polypeptide(L)'
;MTVNGWSVDPAGVETVLTAVATKATALTDALGGSADGSKPGVAATVEAAATAAQSQVIGEALAGFFEHQQPTLTGIQNRIQASLLGAAGATRAIDHGDAEMASTTQANAIAAASSGNFAAFDGAPGN
;
A
#
# COMPACT_ATOMS: atom_id res chain seq x y z
N MET A 1 -16.40 -14.84 -16.06
CA MET A 1 -16.59 -13.60 -15.28
C MET A 1 -16.32 -12.45 -16.24
N THR A 2 -17.37 -11.95 -16.89
CA THR A 2 -17.27 -10.77 -17.76
C THR A 2 -17.05 -9.56 -16.88
N VAL A 3 -15.92 -8.86 -17.09
CA VAL A 3 -15.62 -7.61 -16.38
C VAL A 3 -16.55 -6.55 -16.96
N ASN A 4 -17.67 -6.30 -16.28
CA ASN A 4 -18.66 -5.30 -16.69
C ASN A 4 -18.21 -3.92 -16.21
N GLY A 5 -17.31 -3.28 -16.97
CA GLY A 5 -16.83 -1.92 -16.68
C GLY A 5 -15.75 -1.84 -15.60
N TRP A 6 -15.18 -0.64 -15.45
CA TRP A 6 -14.23 -0.32 -14.40
C TRP A 6 -15.00 0.00 -13.11
N SER A 7 -14.72 -0.75 -12.04
CA SER A 7 -15.34 -0.58 -10.73
C SER A 7 -14.27 -0.81 -9.67
N VAL A 8 -14.16 0.10 -8.71
CA VAL A 8 -13.30 -0.04 -7.53
C VAL A 8 -14.19 -0.33 -6.33
N ASP A 9 -13.73 -1.23 -5.45
CA ASP A 9 -14.34 -1.49 -4.14
C ASP A 9 -13.42 -0.90 -3.06
N PRO A 10 -13.68 0.32 -2.55
CA PRO A 10 -12.81 0.96 -1.58
C PRO A 10 -12.62 0.16 -0.29
N ALA A 11 -13.70 -0.50 0.19
CA ALA A 11 -13.65 -1.32 1.40
C ALA A 11 -12.82 -2.61 1.18
N GLY A 12 -12.97 -3.22 0.00
CA GLY A 12 -12.14 -4.33 -0.43
C GLY A 12 -10.66 -3.95 -0.52
N VAL A 13 -10.35 -2.78 -1.08
CA VAL A 13 -8.97 -2.27 -1.13
C VAL A 13 -8.43 -2.01 0.27
N GLU A 14 -9.17 -1.33 1.15
CA GLU A 14 -8.76 -1.08 2.54
C GLU A 14 -8.43 -2.38 3.28
N THR A 15 -9.24 -3.42 3.10
CA THR A 15 -9.02 -4.75 3.69
C THR A 15 -7.68 -5.33 3.26
N VAL A 16 -7.38 -5.28 1.95
CA VAL A 16 -6.10 -5.77 1.41
C VAL A 16 -4.93 -4.94 1.91
N LEU A 17 -5.05 -3.61 1.90
CA LEU A 17 -3.97 -2.71 2.36
C LEU A 17 -3.67 -2.90 3.84
N THR A 18 -4.69 -3.09 4.67
CA THR A 18 -4.53 -3.40 6.11
C THR A 18 -3.81 -4.73 6.32
N ALA A 19 -4.18 -5.76 5.54
CA ALA A 19 -3.50 -7.06 5.60
C ALA A 19 -2.02 -6.96 5.19
N VAL A 20 -1.71 -6.22 4.12
CA VAL A 20 -0.34 -5.99 3.67
C VAL A 20 0.45 -5.19 4.69
N ALA A 21 -0.13 -4.13 5.27
CA ALA A 21 0.50 -3.33 6.32
C ALA A 21 0.86 -4.19 7.54
N THR A 22 -0.05 -5.07 7.98
CA THR A 22 0.21 -6.01 9.09
C THR A 22 1.40 -6.92 8.81
N LYS A 23 1.50 -7.45 7.58
CA LYS A 23 2.65 -8.28 7.17
C LYS A 23 3.94 -7.47 7.05
N ALA A 24 3.85 -6.23 6.59
CA ALA A 24 4.98 -5.31 6.50
C ALA A 24 5.55 -5.01 7.90
N THR A 25 4.69 -4.72 8.88
CA THR A 25 5.10 -4.54 10.29
C THR A 25 5.79 -5.79 10.81
N ALA A 26 5.23 -6.99 10.59
CA ALA A 26 5.85 -8.23 11.03
C ALA A 26 7.26 -8.44 10.42
N LEU A 27 7.47 -8.05 9.15
CA LEU A 27 8.78 -8.08 8.51
C LEU A 27 9.74 -7.06 9.16
N THR A 28 9.29 -5.83 9.36
CA THR A 28 10.09 -4.78 10.01
C THR A 28 10.49 -5.17 11.43
N ASP A 29 9.57 -5.70 12.22
CA ASP A 29 9.82 -6.17 13.58
C ASP A 29 10.80 -7.34 13.61
N ALA A 30 10.69 -8.28 12.67
CA ALA A 30 11.64 -9.39 12.59
C ALA A 30 13.07 -8.90 12.32
N LEU A 31 13.21 -7.87 11.47
CA LEU A 31 14.51 -7.33 11.09
C LEU A 31 15.11 -6.42 12.18
N GLY A 32 14.33 -5.46 12.68
CA GLY A 32 14.78 -4.42 13.60
C GLY A 32 14.52 -4.71 15.08
N GLY A 33 13.74 -5.74 15.38
CA GLY A 33 13.14 -5.95 16.70
C GLY A 33 11.81 -5.23 16.82
N SER A 34 10.96 -5.69 17.74
CA SER A 34 9.69 -5.02 18.01
C SER A 34 9.91 -3.71 18.75
N ALA A 35 9.06 -2.72 18.49
CA ALA A 35 9.17 -1.39 19.11
C ALA A 35 9.08 -1.40 20.65
N ASP A 36 8.38 -2.39 21.21
CA ASP A 36 8.26 -2.60 22.66
C ASP A 36 9.45 -3.38 23.27
N GLY A 37 10.43 -3.77 22.44
CA GLY A 37 11.61 -4.54 22.86
C GLY A 37 11.32 -6.01 23.19
N SER A 38 10.10 -6.50 23.02
CA SER A 38 9.72 -7.88 23.34
C SER A 38 10.35 -8.93 22.40
N LYS A 39 10.74 -8.51 21.19
CA LYS A 39 11.39 -9.37 20.19
C LYS A 39 12.72 -8.75 19.76
N PRO A 40 13.84 -9.49 19.89
CA PRO A 40 15.12 -9.03 19.37
C PRO A 40 15.08 -9.01 17.84
N GLY A 41 15.72 -8.01 17.24
CA GLY A 41 15.95 -7.99 15.80
C GLY A 41 16.97 -9.04 15.37
N VAL A 42 17.12 -9.17 14.06
CA VAL A 42 18.09 -10.09 13.44
C VAL A 42 19.51 -9.83 13.93
N ALA A 43 19.93 -8.57 14.05
CA ALA A 43 21.28 -8.24 14.52
C ALA A 43 21.57 -8.77 15.93
N ALA A 44 20.68 -8.50 16.88
CA ALA A 44 20.82 -9.02 18.25
C ALA A 44 20.76 -10.56 18.31
N THR A 45 19.95 -11.18 17.45
CA THR A 45 19.86 -12.64 17.34
C THR A 45 21.17 -13.24 16.82
N VAL A 46 21.81 -12.58 15.87
CA VAL A 46 23.11 -12.98 15.30
C VAL A 46 24.23 -12.85 16.31
N GLU A 47 24.29 -11.73 17.04
CA GLU A 47 25.28 -11.54 18.11
C GLU A 47 25.14 -12.61 19.21
N ALA A 48 23.91 -12.93 19.60
CA ALA A 48 23.64 -14.00 20.57
C ALA A 48 24.09 -15.38 20.03
N ALA A 49 23.80 -15.68 18.76
CA ALA A 49 24.23 -16.93 18.13
C ALA A 49 25.76 -17.04 18.02
N ALA A 50 26.44 -15.95 17.65
CA ALA A 50 27.90 -15.88 17.60
C ALA A 50 28.54 -16.14 18.97
N THR A 51 27.98 -15.52 20.01
CA THR A 51 28.40 -15.69 21.40
C THR A 51 28.22 -17.14 21.84
N ALA A 52 27.07 -17.73 21.56
CA ALA A 52 26.75 -19.11 21.90
C ALA A 52 27.63 -20.13 21.15
N ALA A 53 27.97 -19.84 19.89
CA ALA A 53 28.81 -20.71 19.06
C ALA A 53 30.29 -20.70 19.48
N GLN A 54 30.71 -19.77 20.36
CA GLN A 54 32.11 -19.56 20.77
C GLN A 54 33.10 -19.50 19.60
N SER A 55 32.63 -19.05 18.43
CA SER A 55 33.42 -19.02 17.21
C SER A 55 33.30 -17.64 16.56
N GLN A 56 34.38 -16.88 16.66
CA GLN A 56 34.48 -15.55 16.09
C GLN A 56 34.26 -15.56 14.56
N VAL A 57 34.76 -16.57 13.87
CA VAL A 57 34.61 -16.72 12.40
C VAL A 57 33.14 -16.90 12.01
N ILE A 58 32.38 -17.68 12.77
CA ILE A 58 30.94 -17.86 12.51
C ILE A 58 30.19 -16.55 12.78
N GLY A 59 30.55 -15.82 13.84
CA GLY A 59 29.97 -14.52 14.14
C GLY A 59 30.21 -13.49 13.05
N GLU A 60 31.45 -13.34 12.60
CA GLU A 60 31.83 -12.43 11.52
C GLU A 60 31.14 -12.77 10.19
N ALA A 61 31.03 -14.06 9.86
CA ALA A 61 30.34 -14.51 8.65
C ALA A 61 28.83 -14.18 8.68
N LEU A 62 28.16 -14.38 9.82
CA LEU A 62 26.75 -14.03 9.98
C LEU A 62 26.55 -12.51 9.93
N ALA A 63 27.38 -11.73 10.61
CA ALA A 63 27.32 -10.27 10.58
C ALA A 63 27.51 -9.74 9.16
N GLY A 64 28.54 -10.21 8.44
CA GLY A 64 28.81 -9.82 7.06
C GLY A 64 27.69 -10.22 6.08
N PHE A 65 27.05 -11.38 6.29
CA PHE A 65 25.87 -11.77 5.51
C PHE A 65 24.72 -10.77 5.67
N PHE A 66 24.39 -10.38 6.90
CA PHE A 66 23.28 -9.46 7.13
C PHE A 66 23.60 -8.03 6.71
N GLU A 67 24.83 -7.57 6.89
CA GLU A 67 25.29 -6.29 6.36
C GLU A 67 25.17 -6.25 4.83
N HIS A 68 25.54 -7.34 4.15
CA HIS A 68 25.39 -7.45 2.69
C HIS A 68 23.92 -7.50 2.23
N GLN A 69 23.03 -8.12 3.00
CA GLN A 69 21.61 -8.23 2.65
C GLN A 69 20.77 -7.02 3.06
N GLN A 70 21.27 -6.16 3.94
CA GLN A 70 20.54 -5.01 4.45
C GLN A 70 19.99 -4.10 3.34
N PRO A 71 20.72 -3.74 2.27
CA PRO A 71 20.18 -2.94 1.17
C PRO A 71 19.01 -3.61 0.46
N THR A 72 19.09 -4.93 0.26
CA THR A 72 18.02 -5.73 -0.37
C THR A 72 16.75 -5.68 0.48
N LEU A 73 16.90 -5.89 1.79
CA LEU A 73 15.79 -5.89 2.75
C LEU A 73 15.12 -4.52 2.84
N THR A 74 15.91 -3.45 2.95
CA THR A 74 15.42 -2.06 2.89
C THR A 74 14.71 -1.77 1.57
N GLY A 75 15.24 -2.25 0.45
CA GLY A 75 14.60 -2.10 -0.86
C GLY A 75 13.24 -2.79 -0.94
N ILE A 76 13.07 -3.96 -0.30
CA ILE A 76 11.78 -4.65 -0.20
C ILE A 76 10.79 -3.81 0.63
N GLN A 77 11.21 -3.31 1.80
CA GLN A 77 10.36 -2.46 2.65
C GLN A 77 9.87 -1.21 1.89
N ASN A 78 10.78 -0.52 1.20
CA ASN A 78 10.45 0.66 0.40
C ASN A 78 9.43 0.35 -0.71
N ARG A 79 9.57 -0.79 -1.40
CA ARG A 79 8.61 -1.20 -2.43
C ARG A 79 7.22 -1.52 -1.85
N ILE A 80 7.17 -2.18 -0.69
CA ILE A 80 5.90 -2.45 0.00
C ILE A 80 5.22 -1.13 0.37
N GLN A 81 5.95 -0.20 0.97
CA GLN A 81 5.40 1.11 1.34
C GLN A 81 4.93 1.91 0.12
N ALA A 82 5.74 1.97 -0.95
CA ALA A 82 5.36 2.64 -2.18
C ALA A 82 4.08 2.05 -2.80
N SER A 83 3.94 0.72 -2.77
CA SER A 83 2.75 0.02 -3.29
C SER A 83 1.50 0.32 -2.45
N LEU A 84 1.64 0.31 -1.11
CA LEU A 84 0.55 0.67 -0.20
C LEU A 84 0.05 2.10 -0.45
N LEU A 85 0.98 3.05 -0.53
CA LEU A 85 0.66 4.46 -0.77
C LEU A 85 0.07 4.69 -2.15
N GLY A 86 0.62 4.04 -3.18
CA GLY A 86 0.14 4.15 -4.55
C GLY A 86 -1.28 3.61 -4.70
N ALA A 87 -1.56 2.43 -4.13
CA ALA A 87 -2.89 1.84 -4.17
C ALA A 87 -3.92 2.69 -3.39
N ALA A 88 -3.58 3.11 -2.16
CA ALA A 88 -4.46 3.99 -1.38
C ALA A 88 -4.72 5.33 -2.08
N GLY A 89 -3.68 5.92 -2.68
CA GLY A 89 -3.78 7.17 -3.43
C GLY A 89 -4.65 7.03 -4.68
N ALA A 90 -4.48 5.94 -5.43
CA ALA A 90 -5.31 5.64 -6.58
C ALA A 90 -6.79 5.51 -6.17
N THR A 91 -7.12 4.70 -5.17
CA THR A 91 -8.51 4.55 -4.71
C THR A 91 -9.15 5.87 -4.31
N ARG A 92 -8.44 6.72 -3.55
CA ARG A 92 -8.95 8.06 -3.20
C ARG A 92 -9.17 8.95 -4.41
N ALA A 93 -8.29 8.90 -5.41
CA ALA A 93 -8.44 9.69 -6.63
C ALA A 93 -9.68 9.25 -7.43
N ILE A 94 -9.97 7.95 -7.45
CA ILE A 94 -11.18 7.40 -8.08
C ILE A 94 -12.42 7.92 -7.36
N ASP A 95 -12.51 7.72 -6.04
CA ASP A 95 -13.68 8.14 -5.25
C ASP A 95 -13.94 9.65 -5.36
N HIS A 96 -12.87 10.46 -5.35
CA HIS A 96 -12.98 11.90 -5.51
C HIS A 96 -13.45 12.30 -6.91
N GLY A 97 -12.87 11.69 -7.95
CA GLY A 97 -13.27 11.94 -9.33
C GLY A 97 -14.73 11.56 -9.59
N ASP A 98 -15.20 10.44 -9.05
CA ASP A 98 -16.60 10.02 -9.16
C ASP A 98 -17.55 11.01 -8.49
N ALA A 99 -17.19 11.53 -7.31
CA ALA A 99 -17.98 12.55 -6.62
C ALA A 99 -18.03 13.87 -7.41
N GLU A 100 -16.92 14.31 -7.99
CA GLU A 100 -16.86 15.52 -8.83
C GLU A 100 -17.68 15.36 -10.12
N MET A 101 -17.56 14.21 -10.79
CA MET A 101 -18.36 13.89 -11.98
C MET A 101 -19.85 13.89 -11.64
N ALA A 102 -20.26 13.21 -10.56
CA ALA A 102 -21.66 13.17 -10.14
C ALA A 102 -22.21 14.57 -9.80
N SER A 103 -21.45 15.39 -9.07
CA SER A 103 -21.83 16.76 -8.73
C SER A 103 -21.99 17.63 -9.99
N THR A 104 -21.04 17.52 -10.93
CA THR A 104 -21.07 18.27 -12.19
C THR A 104 -22.28 17.87 -13.05
N THR A 105 -22.54 16.56 -13.17
CA THR A 105 -23.71 16.05 -13.90
C THR A 105 -25.02 16.53 -13.28
N GLN A 106 -25.14 16.54 -11.95
CA GLN A 106 -26.31 17.06 -11.26
C GLN A 106 -26.51 18.56 -11.52
N ALA A 107 -25.44 19.36 -11.44
CA ALA A 107 -25.50 20.79 -11.73
C ALA A 107 -25.95 21.05 -13.18
N ASN A 108 -25.39 20.31 -14.14
CA ASN A 108 -25.79 20.40 -15.54
C ASN A 108 -27.25 20.00 -15.74
N ALA A 109 -27.74 19.00 -15.01
CA ALA A 109 -29.13 18.55 -15.12
C ALA A 109 -30.11 19.61 -14.63
N ILE A 110 -29.80 20.26 -13.51
CA ILE A 110 -30.58 21.39 -12.97
C ILE A 110 -30.59 22.56 -13.97
N ALA A 111 -29.43 22.90 -14.54
CA ALA A 111 -29.32 23.98 -15.51
C ALA A 111 -30.12 23.70 -16.79
N ALA A 112 -30.03 22.47 -17.33
CA ALA A 112 -30.77 22.05 -18.50
C ALA A 112 -32.29 22.03 -18.24
N ALA A 113 -32.72 21.50 -17.10
CA ALA A 113 -34.13 21.50 -16.71
C ALA A 113 -34.71 22.92 -16.59
N SER A 114 -33.90 23.87 -16.12
CA SER A 114 -34.33 25.26 -15.93
C SER A 114 -34.33 26.08 -17.23
N SER A 115 -33.42 25.76 -18.16
CA SER A 115 -33.19 26.56 -19.38
C SER A 115 -33.70 25.92 -20.67
N GLY A 116 -34.03 24.62 -20.65
CA GLY A 116 -34.32 23.82 -21.84
C GLY A 116 -33.11 23.54 -22.74
N ASN A 117 -31.89 23.94 -22.34
CA ASN A 117 -30.67 23.71 -23.09
C ASN A 117 -29.96 22.42 -22.63
N PHE A 118 -29.91 21.41 -23.51
CA PHE A 118 -29.34 20.10 -23.22
C PHE A 118 -27.93 19.88 -23.80
N ALA A 119 -27.25 20.92 -24.30
CA ALA A 119 -25.93 20.79 -24.93
C ALA A 119 -24.87 20.11 -24.03
N ALA A 120 -24.99 20.22 -22.70
CA ALA A 120 -24.11 19.54 -21.75
C ALA A 120 -24.24 18.01 -21.74
N PHE A 121 -25.26 17.47 -22.41
CA PHE A 121 -25.56 16.03 -22.50
C PHE A 121 -25.47 15.50 -23.93
N ASP A 122 -24.91 16.28 -24.86
CA ASP A 122 -24.82 15.87 -26.26
C ASP A 122 -23.92 14.61 -26.40
N GLY A 123 -24.46 13.55 -27.03
CA GLY A 123 -23.82 12.23 -27.10
C GLY A 123 -24.07 11.28 -25.92
N ALA A 124 -24.87 11.65 -24.91
CA ALA A 124 -25.32 10.73 -23.87
C ALA A 124 -26.31 9.69 -24.43
N PRO A 125 -26.30 8.42 -23.96
CA PRO A 125 -27.26 7.42 -24.42
C PRO A 125 -28.68 7.81 -24.01
N GLY A 126 -29.55 8.05 -24.99
CA GLY A 126 -30.96 8.42 -24.77
C GLY A 126 -31.46 9.65 -25.52
N ASN A 127 -30.60 10.36 -26.28
CA ASN A 127 -31.02 11.35 -27.28
C ASN A 127 -31.44 10.70 -28.60
#